data_AF-A0A9D7H614-F1
#
_entry.id   AF-A0A9D7H614-F1
#
_cell.length_a   1.000
_cell.length_b   1.000
_cell.length_c   1.000
_cell.angle_alpha   90.00
_cell.angle_beta   90.00
_cell.angle_gamma   90.00
#
_symmetry.space_group_name_H-M   'P 1'
#
loop_
_entity.id
_entity.type
_entity.pdbx_description
1 polymer ?
#
loop_
_entity_poly.entity_id
_entity_poly.type
_entity_poly.pdbx_seq_one_letter_code
_entity_poly.pdbx_strand_id
1 'polypeptide(L)'
;MHRGRFSRVRAVAALARVVGLSMGVASCSALLRADADQCAATSDCTQKGFASAVCSDGMCVQALATDAGSDGSSDPAWGCVGSVSWPPQDDTRQVTTEGRMLGLFSEAPIVGSTVRACAGIDFLCTRPIATATTDARGIYSIKVPFAFRGFLEVTHAAGASVMPLLLPYTAPPVADQAVDAEPVHVPTESELQGLLQVIGRELVPEAGHVFGLAVNCQGKATSGVVLQAAPVLAQSLAFYTDESRLPATTQTSTSSRGEGGFINLPVGPVTLRYSREAGQAVGSLTVPVRKGAITAAVLGPTPLTN
;
A
#
# COMPACT_ATOMS: atom_id res chain seq x y z
N MET A 1 34.61 2.33 -46.22
CA MET A 1 34.82 3.74 -46.59
C MET A 1 33.60 4.26 -47.35
N HIS A 2 32.62 4.85 -46.67
CA HIS A 2 31.58 5.65 -47.33
C HIS A 2 31.22 6.84 -46.43
N ARG A 3 31.59 8.04 -46.92
CA ARG A 3 31.31 9.35 -46.34
C ARG A 3 29.96 9.82 -46.87
N GLY A 4 28.98 10.05 -45.98
CA GLY A 4 27.70 10.70 -46.28
C GLY A 4 27.61 12.05 -45.59
N ARG A 5 27.29 13.09 -46.36
CA ARG A 5 27.43 14.52 -46.05
C ARG A 5 26.38 15.08 -45.09
N PHE A 6 26.87 16.06 -44.31
CA PHE A 6 26.21 17.22 -43.71
C PHE A 6 24.93 17.71 -44.39
N SER A 7 23.95 18.09 -43.57
CA SER A 7 23.09 19.24 -43.85
C SER A 7 22.74 19.98 -42.54
N ARG A 8 23.18 21.23 -42.47
CA ARG A 8 22.90 22.19 -41.39
C ARG A 8 21.55 22.86 -41.71
N VAL A 9 20.62 22.88 -40.77
CA VAL A 9 19.43 23.74 -40.85
C VAL A 9 19.47 24.76 -39.71
N ARG A 10 19.19 25.99 -40.09
CA ARG A 10 19.43 27.25 -39.39
C ARG A 10 18.43 27.49 -38.27
N ALA A 11 18.93 28.14 -37.22
CA ALA A 11 18.15 28.81 -36.18
C ALA A 11 17.29 29.94 -36.74
N VAL A 12 16.07 30.10 -36.19
CA VAL A 12 15.33 31.36 -36.18
C VAL A 12 14.86 31.58 -34.76
N ALA A 13 15.43 32.60 -34.12
CA ALA A 13 15.02 33.12 -32.83
C ALA A 13 13.84 34.07 -33.03
N ALA A 14 12.75 33.86 -32.29
CA ALA A 14 11.66 34.81 -32.17
C ALA A 14 11.53 35.24 -30.70
N LEU A 15 11.99 36.47 -30.42
CA LEU A 15 11.82 37.17 -29.15
C LEU A 15 10.36 37.65 -29.06
N ALA A 16 9.55 37.04 -28.20
CA ALA A 16 8.23 37.56 -27.84
C ALA A 16 8.31 38.25 -26.47
N ARG A 17 8.16 39.58 -26.47
CA ARG A 17 7.99 40.40 -25.27
C ARG A 17 6.59 40.18 -24.70
N VAL A 18 6.48 39.54 -23.54
CA VAL A 18 5.25 39.48 -22.76
C VAL A 18 5.27 40.62 -21.74
N VAL A 19 4.37 41.58 -21.94
CA VAL A 19 4.05 42.63 -20.96
C VAL A 19 3.10 42.01 -19.93
N GLY A 20 3.63 41.71 -18.75
CA GLY A 20 2.87 41.17 -17.62
C GLY A 20 2.20 42.29 -16.82
N LEU A 21 0.87 42.32 -16.87
CA LEU A 21 -0.02 43.18 -16.09
C LEU A 21 -0.14 42.59 -14.68
N SER A 22 0.39 43.26 -13.65
CA SER A 22 0.29 42.87 -12.24
C SER A 22 -1.02 43.37 -11.63
N MET A 23 -2.04 42.49 -11.57
CA MET A 23 -3.23 42.70 -10.75
C MET A 23 -3.00 42.11 -9.35
N GLY A 24 -2.95 43.00 -8.35
CA GLY A 24 -2.85 42.66 -6.95
C GLY A 24 -4.16 42.05 -6.43
N VAL A 25 -4.10 40.77 -6.09
CA VAL A 25 -5.07 40.12 -5.20
C VAL A 25 -4.57 40.29 -3.77
N ALA A 26 -5.21 41.18 -3.01
CA ALA A 26 -5.09 41.21 -1.56
C ALA A 26 -5.90 40.02 -0.99
N SER A 27 -5.29 38.84 -0.96
CA SER A 27 -5.78 37.74 -0.16
C SER A 27 -5.56 38.09 1.32
N CYS A 28 -6.64 38.12 2.10
CA CYS A 28 -6.55 38.06 3.55
C CYS A 28 -6.00 36.69 3.94
N SER A 29 -4.68 36.53 3.86
CA SER A 29 -3.97 35.51 4.63
C SER A 29 -4.18 35.87 6.10
N ALA A 30 -5.23 35.32 6.71
CA ALA A 30 -5.29 35.20 8.15
C ALA A 30 -4.08 34.35 8.56
N LEU A 31 -2.99 35.05 8.88
CA LEU A 31 -1.75 34.53 9.44
C LEU A 31 -2.07 33.89 10.81
N LEU A 32 -2.62 32.69 10.79
CA LEU A 32 -2.50 31.79 11.92
C LEU A 32 -1.05 31.29 11.89
N ARG A 33 -0.24 31.84 12.80
CA ARG A 33 1.05 31.24 13.17
C ARG A 33 0.75 29.86 13.73
N ALA A 34 0.95 28.82 12.91
CA ALA A 34 0.78 27.43 13.31
C ALA A 34 1.83 26.97 14.35
N ASP A 35 2.83 27.83 14.57
CA ASP A 35 3.97 27.71 15.45
C ASP A 35 3.78 28.40 16.82
N ALA A 36 2.64 29.04 17.08
CA ALA A 36 2.33 29.61 18.38
C ALA A 36 1.56 28.60 19.25
N ASP A 37 2.06 28.32 20.45
CA ASP A 37 1.34 27.54 21.45
C ASP A 37 -0.05 28.15 21.68
N GLN A 38 -1.08 27.33 21.49
CA GLN A 38 -2.48 27.67 21.72
C GLN A 38 -2.81 27.74 23.21
N CYS A 39 -2.05 27.05 24.06
CA CYS A 39 -2.24 26.99 25.50
C CYS A 39 -0.93 26.70 26.24
N ALA A 40 -0.80 27.22 27.46
CA ALA A 40 0.22 26.79 28.43
C ALA A 40 -0.40 25.86 29.50
N ALA A 41 -1.71 25.97 29.72
CA ALA A 41 -2.47 25.12 30.63
C ALA A 41 -3.86 24.79 30.07
N THR A 42 -4.47 23.71 30.57
CA THR A 42 -5.84 23.28 30.20
C THR A 42 -6.90 24.37 30.40
N SER A 43 -6.73 25.24 31.40
CA SER A 43 -7.63 26.38 31.61
C SER A 43 -7.70 27.32 30.41
N ASP A 44 -6.60 27.47 29.66
CA ASP A 44 -6.52 28.37 28.52
C ASP A 44 -7.43 27.89 27.38
N CYS A 45 -7.57 26.57 27.23
CA CYS A 45 -8.45 25.95 26.26
C CYS A 45 -9.92 26.25 26.56
N THR A 46 -10.32 26.12 27.82
CA THR A 46 -11.67 26.48 28.27
C THR A 46 -11.92 27.98 28.07
N GLN A 47 -10.95 28.84 28.39
CA GLN A 47 -11.05 30.30 28.21
C GLN A 47 -11.17 30.70 26.73
N LYS A 48 -10.56 29.92 25.83
CA LYS A 48 -10.64 30.09 24.36
C LYS A 48 -11.90 29.47 23.75
N GLY A 49 -12.81 28.93 24.54
CA GLY A 49 -14.10 28.39 24.08
C GLY A 49 -14.07 26.90 23.72
N PHE A 50 -12.97 26.20 23.96
CA PHE A 50 -12.86 24.75 23.76
C PHE A 50 -13.34 24.01 25.01
N ALA A 51 -14.66 23.85 25.13
CA ALA A 51 -15.24 23.13 26.25
C ALA A 51 -14.75 21.67 26.28
N SER A 52 -14.24 21.21 27.42
CA SER A 52 -13.68 19.85 27.62
C SER A 52 -12.39 19.57 26.84
N ALA A 53 -11.66 20.58 26.35
CA ALA A 53 -10.32 20.37 25.81
C ALA A 53 -9.27 20.44 26.92
N VAL A 54 -8.19 19.66 26.77
CA VAL A 54 -6.98 19.70 27.60
C VAL A 54 -5.83 20.29 26.80
N CYS A 55 -4.92 20.97 27.49
CA CYS A 55 -3.71 21.44 26.86
C CYS A 55 -2.71 20.29 26.76
N SER A 56 -2.38 19.87 25.54
CA SER A 56 -1.37 18.84 25.25
C SER A 56 -0.40 19.38 24.22
N ASP A 57 0.89 19.43 24.56
CA ASP A 57 1.97 19.92 23.69
C ASP A 57 1.68 21.30 23.06
N GLY A 58 1.21 22.23 23.89
CA GLY A 58 0.88 23.58 23.46
C GLY A 58 -0.41 23.69 22.64
N MET A 59 -1.18 22.60 22.47
CA MET A 59 -2.42 22.59 21.68
C MET A 59 -3.63 22.19 22.52
N CYS A 60 -4.78 22.81 22.23
CA CYS A 60 -6.05 22.43 22.84
C CYS A 60 -6.65 21.22 22.11
N VAL A 61 -6.57 20.05 22.73
CA VAL A 61 -7.12 18.80 22.18
C VAL A 61 -8.32 18.36 23.02
N GLN A 62 -9.34 17.77 22.39
CA GLN A 62 -10.50 17.25 23.11
C GLN A 62 -10.04 16.22 24.16
N ALA A 63 -10.43 16.38 25.42
CA ALA A 63 -10.20 15.36 26.43
C ALA A 63 -10.96 14.10 25.98
N LEU A 64 -10.22 13.03 25.69
CA LEU A 64 -10.84 11.73 25.53
C LEU A 64 -11.50 11.40 26.87
N ALA A 65 -12.81 11.09 26.84
CA ALA A 65 -13.54 10.70 28.03
C ALA A 65 -12.75 9.56 28.69
N THR A 66 -12.24 9.82 29.89
CA THR A 66 -11.60 8.80 30.71
C THR A 66 -12.73 7.92 31.22
N ASP A 67 -13.03 6.87 30.46
CA ASP A 67 -13.93 5.83 30.92
C ASP A 67 -13.26 5.15 32.11
N ALA A 68 -13.70 5.49 33.33
CA ALA A 68 -13.10 5.03 34.58
C ALA A 68 -13.47 3.57 34.91
N GLY A 69 -14.08 2.85 33.95
CA GLY A 69 -14.19 1.40 33.99
C GLY A 69 -12.79 0.78 33.95
N SER A 70 -12.49 -0.10 34.91
CA SER A 70 -11.30 -0.97 34.93
C SER A 70 -11.33 -2.02 33.81
N ASP A 71 -12.05 -1.75 32.73
CA ASP A 71 -12.27 -2.60 31.59
C ASP A 71 -11.05 -2.39 30.71
N GLY A 72 -10.01 -3.17 31.01
CA GLY A 72 -8.62 -2.96 30.58
C GLY A 72 -8.50 -2.28 29.22
N SER A 73 -7.88 -1.10 29.22
CA SER A 73 -7.48 -0.29 28.06
C SER A 73 -7.48 -1.13 26.79
N SER A 74 -8.58 -1.04 26.03
CA SER A 74 -8.67 -1.75 24.75
C SER A 74 -7.62 -1.14 23.85
N ASP A 75 -6.51 -1.87 23.64
CA ASP A 75 -5.41 -1.46 22.77
C ASP A 75 -6.00 -0.96 21.44
N PRO A 76 -6.04 0.36 21.17
CA PRO A 76 -6.81 0.89 20.06
C PRO A 76 -6.22 0.47 18.71
N ALA A 77 -4.96 0.04 18.69
CA ALA A 77 -4.34 -0.53 17.51
C ALA A 77 -4.83 -1.96 17.24
N TRP A 78 -5.14 -2.74 18.26
CA TRP A 78 -5.42 -4.18 18.12
C TRP A 78 -6.81 -4.61 18.61
N GLY A 79 -7.65 -3.70 19.08
CA GLY A 79 -8.96 -3.99 19.68
C GLY A 79 -9.96 -4.69 18.76
N CYS A 80 -9.76 -4.66 17.44
CA CYS A 80 -10.58 -5.39 16.48
C CYS A 80 -10.15 -6.84 16.24
N VAL A 81 -8.96 -7.26 16.69
CA VAL A 81 -8.47 -8.64 16.50
C VAL A 81 -9.43 -9.62 17.16
N GLY A 82 -9.85 -10.65 16.42
CA GLY A 82 -10.85 -11.62 16.86
C GLY A 82 -12.31 -11.17 16.72
N SER A 83 -12.56 -9.88 16.45
CA SER A 83 -13.90 -9.29 16.28
C SER A 83 -14.18 -8.84 14.85
N VAL A 84 -13.21 -8.98 13.93
CA VAL A 84 -13.41 -8.64 12.52
C VAL A 84 -14.48 -9.54 11.93
N SER A 85 -15.50 -8.91 11.35
CA SER A 85 -16.48 -9.56 10.49
C SER A 85 -16.60 -8.76 9.21
N TRP A 86 -16.85 -9.46 8.11
CA TRP A 86 -17.04 -8.84 6.81
C TRP A 86 -18.46 -9.14 6.36
N PRO A 87 -19.13 -8.18 5.69
CA PRO A 87 -20.45 -8.46 5.14
C PRO A 87 -20.36 -9.57 4.07
N PRO A 88 -21.49 -10.26 3.80
CA PRO A 88 -21.56 -11.18 2.68
C PRO A 88 -21.35 -10.44 1.36
N GLN A 89 -20.75 -11.13 0.38
CA GLN A 89 -20.61 -10.61 -0.97
C GLN A 89 -22.00 -10.46 -1.60
N ASP A 90 -22.22 -9.36 -2.30
CA ASP A 90 -23.45 -9.08 -3.05
C ASP A 90 -23.09 -8.77 -4.50
N ASP A 91 -23.32 -9.75 -5.38
CA ASP A 91 -23.00 -9.66 -6.81
C ASP A 91 -23.92 -8.72 -7.58
N THR A 92 -25.05 -8.31 -7.00
CA THR A 92 -26.00 -7.38 -7.62
C THR A 92 -25.62 -5.92 -7.43
N ARG A 93 -24.78 -5.62 -6.42
CA ARG A 93 -24.24 -4.29 -6.14
C ARG A 93 -22.78 -4.23 -6.55
N GLN A 94 -22.40 -3.14 -7.22
CA GLN A 94 -21.03 -2.90 -7.65
C GLN A 94 -20.42 -1.77 -6.84
N VAL A 95 -19.12 -1.86 -6.55
CA VAL A 95 -18.28 -0.79 -6.00
C VAL A 95 -17.11 -0.57 -6.94
N THR A 96 -16.65 0.68 -7.03
CA THR A 96 -15.50 1.07 -7.84
C THR A 96 -14.26 1.07 -6.97
N THR A 97 -13.23 0.36 -7.39
CA THR A 97 -11.92 0.40 -6.74
C THR A 97 -10.92 1.04 -7.68
N GLU A 98 -10.24 2.07 -7.19
CA GLU A 98 -9.20 2.76 -7.93
C GLU A 98 -7.85 2.56 -7.25
N GLY A 99 -6.78 2.57 -8.04
CA GLY A 99 -5.43 2.49 -7.51
C GLY A 99 -4.43 3.06 -8.49
N ARG A 100 -3.27 3.47 -7.97
CA ARG A 100 -2.18 4.07 -8.74
C ARG A 100 -0.96 3.16 -8.71
N MET A 101 -0.31 2.98 -9.85
CA MET A 101 0.90 2.17 -9.98
C MET A 101 2.06 3.01 -10.50
N LEU A 102 3.18 2.93 -9.79
CA LEU A 102 4.42 3.63 -10.10
C LEU A 102 5.57 2.63 -10.16
N GLY A 103 6.59 2.90 -10.98
CA GLY A 103 7.83 2.12 -10.95
C GLY A 103 8.59 2.39 -9.66
N LEU A 104 9.17 1.34 -9.04
CA LEU A 104 9.72 1.43 -7.69
C LEU A 104 10.78 2.53 -7.49
N PHE A 105 11.77 2.66 -8.38
CA PHE A 105 12.80 3.71 -8.26
C PHE A 105 12.58 4.89 -9.20
N SER A 106 11.93 4.68 -10.34
CA SER A 106 11.68 5.74 -11.31
C SER A 106 10.56 6.69 -10.89
N GLU A 107 9.66 6.25 -10.00
CA GLU A 107 8.40 6.93 -9.65
C GLU A 107 7.54 7.28 -10.88
N ALA A 108 7.84 6.68 -12.04
CA ALA A 108 7.15 6.91 -13.28
C ALA A 108 5.83 6.13 -13.30
N PRO A 109 4.73 6.73 -13.79
CA PRO A 109 3.47 6.01 -13.97
C PRO A 109 3.60 4.78 -14.86
N ILE A 110 2.99 3.67 -14.43
CA ILE A 110 2.94 2.44 -15.24
C ILE A 110 1.67 2.49 -16.10
N VAL A 111 1.81 2.98 -17.33
CA VAL A 111 0.71 3.23 -18.27
C VAL A 111 0.37 1.98 -19.09
N GLY A 112 -0.90 1.78 -19.42
CA GLY A 112 -1.34 0.74 -20.37
C GLY A 112 -1.30 -0.69 -19.83
N SER A 113 -1.18 -0.88 -18.51
CA SER A 113 -1.23 -2.21 -17.89
C SER A 113 -2.66 -2.72 -17.85
N THR A 114 -2.86 -3.99 -18.16
CA THR A 114 -4.17 -4.64 -18.04
C THR A 114 -4.38 -5.09 -16.59
N VAL A 115 -5.49 -4.67 -16.00
CA VAL A 115 -5.90 -5.05 -14.64
C VAL A 115 -7.13 -5.93 -14.73
N ARG A 116 -7.08 -7.13 -14.16
CA ARG A 116 -8.18 -8.11 -14.15
C ARG A 116 -8.62 -8.38 -12.72
N ALA A 117 -9.92 -8.27 -12.44
CA ALA A 117 -10.47 -8.72 -11.15
C ALA A 117 -10.86 -10.19 -11.25
N CYS A 118 -10.34 -11.02 -10.34
CA CYS A 118 -10.44 -12.47 -10.40
C CYS A 118 -10.99 -13.01 -9.07
N ALA A 119 -11.96 -13.92 -9.12
CA ALA A 119 -12.47 -14.57 -7.91
C ALA A 119 -11.35 -15.30 -7.17
N GLY A 120 -11.42 -15.37 -5.83
CA GLY A 120 -10.39 -16.04 -5.03
C GLY A 120 -10.19 -17.53 -5.37
N ILE A 121 -11.20 -18.20 -5.92
CA ILE A 121 -11.12 -19.60 -6.38
C ILE A 121 -10.47 -19.76 -7.77
N ASP A 122 -10.34 -18.69 -8.56
CA ASP A 122 -9.72 -18.69 -9.89
C ASP A 122 -8.28 -18.16 -9.80
N PHE A 123 -7.40 -18.95 -9.17
CA PHE A 123 -6.00 -18.57 -8.95
C PHE A 123 -5.22 -18.23 -10.22
N LEU A 124 -5.64 -18.78 -11.36
CA LEU A 124 -5.04 -18.51 -12.68
C LEU A 124 -5.69 -17.34 -13.42
N CYS A 125 -6.75 -16.75 -12.86
CA CYS A 125 -7.54 -15.67 -13.47
C CYS A 125 -7.94 -15.97 -14.93
N THR A 126 -8.46 -17.16 -15.16
CA THR A 126 -8.92 -17.59 -16.47
C THR A 126 -10.27 -16.99 -16.85
N ARG A 127 -11.06 -16.57 -15.86
CA ARG A 127 -12.40 -15.99 -16.01
C ARG A 127 -12.49 -14.69 -15.20
N PRO A 128 -11.89 -13.59 -15.68
CA PRO A 128 -11.96 -12.32 -14.99
C PRO A 128 -13.41 -11.83 -14.92
N ILE A 129 -13.80 -11.29 -13.77
CA ILE A 129 -15.13 -10.71 -13.52
C ILE A 129 -15.21 -9.30 -14.11
N ALA A 130 -14.10 -8.58 -14.06
CA ALA A 130 -13.95 -7.25 -14.65
C ALA A 130 -12.54 -7.05 -15.19
N THR A 131 -12.37 -6.09 -16.09
CA THR A 131 -11.07 -5.70 -16.65
C THR A 131 -11.01 -4.18 -16.78
N ALA A 132 -9.83 -3.62 -16.52
CA ALA A 132 -9.51 -2.22 -16.68
C ALA A 132 -8.10 -2.07 -17.28
N THR A 133 -7.72 -0.83 -17.61
CA THR A 133 -6.37 -0.50 -18.06
C THR A 133 -5.88 0.73 -17.31
N THR A 134 -4.59 0.78 -16.97
CA THR A 134 -4.03 1.97 -16.32
C THR A 134 -3.93 3.15 -17.31
N ASP A 135 -4.37 4.33 -16.88
CA ASP A 135 -4.34 5.58 -17.64
C ASP A 135 -2.92 6.18 -17.72
N ALA A 136 -2.79 7.36 -18.33
CA ALA A 136 -1.52 8.08 -18.46
C ALA A 136 -0.89 8.49 -17.10
N ARG A 137 -1.66 8.46 -16.01
CA ARG A 137 -1.20 8.72 -14.64
C ARG A 137 -0.91 7.42 -13.89
N GLY A 138 -1.02 6.26 -14.55
CA GLY A 138 -0.81 4.95 -13.94
C GLY A 138 -1.99 4.53 -13.06
N ILE A 139 -3.16 5.13 -13.24
CA ILE A 139 -4.35 4.86 -12.43
C ILE A 139 -5.25 3.87 -13.16
N TYR A 140 -5.70 2.83 -12.45
CA TYR A 140 -6.81 1.99 -12.89
C TYR A 140 -8.08 2.34 -12.12
N SER A 141 -9.23 2.12 -12.74
CA SER A 141 -10.55 2.21 -12.12
C SER A 141 -11.36 1.00 -12.57
N ILE A 142 -11.71 0.11 -11.63
CA ILE A 142 -12.36 -1.18 -11.92
C ILE A 142 -13.57 -1.36 -11.02
N LYS A 143 -14.68 -1.85 -11.59
CA LYS A 143 -15.89 -2.17 -10.83
C LYS A 143 -15.87 -3.64 -10.43
N VAL A 144 -16.13 -3.90 -9.16
CA VAL A 144 -16.22 -5.25 -8.59
C VAL A 144 -17.49 -5.38 -7.76
N PRO A 145 -17.97 -6.60 -7.50
CA PRO A 145 -19.07 -6.83 -6.56
C PRO A 145 -18.84 -6.17 -5.19
N PHE A 146 -19.92 -5.78 -4.51
CA PHE A 146 -19.83 -5.34 -3.13
C PHE A 146 -19.29 -6.48 -2.24
N ALA A 147 -18.37 -6.14 -1.35
CA ALA A 147 -17.64 -7.07 -0.51
C ALA A 147 -16.97 -8.20 -1.33
N PHE A 148 -16.42 -7.85 -2.49
CA PHE A 148 -15.69 -8.75 -3.38
C PHE A 148 -14.55 -9.48 -2.66
N ARG A 149 -14.48 -10.80 -2.87
CA ARG A 149 -13.44 -11.69 -2.35
C ARG A 149 -12.63 -12.28 -3.49
N GLY A 150 -11.47 -11.70 -3.71
CA GLY A 150 -10.59 -12.12 -4.80
C GLY A 150 -9.31 -11.31 -4.82
N PHE A 151 -8.78 -11.14 -6.01
CA PHE A 151 -7.56 -10.38 -6.23
C PHE A 151 -7.62 -9.63 -7.56
N LEU A 152 -6.82 -8.58 -7.68
CA LEU A 152 -6.49 -8.00 -8.97
C LEU A 152 -5.22 -8.64 -9.49
N GLU A 153 -5.23 -9.03 -10.77
CA GLU A 153 -4.03 -9.37 -11.50
C GLU A 153 -3.66 -8.21 -12.42
N VAL A 154 -2.40 -7.83 -12.40
CA VAL A 154 -1.85 -6.79 -13.26
C VAL A 154 -0.83 -7.43 -14.19
N THR A 155 -1.10 -7.32 -15.49
CA THR A 155 -0.16 -7.71 -16.54
C THR A 155 0.21 -6.49 -17.36
N HIS A 156 1.49 -6.32 -17.62
CA HIS A 156 2.00 -5.13 -18.30
C HIS A 156 2.05 -5.32 -19.82
N ALA A 157 2.04 -4.21 -20.55
CA ALA A 157 2.20 -4.24 -22.01
C ALA A 157 3.54 -4.89 -22.39
N ALA A 158 3.59 -5.55 -23.54
CA ALA A 158 4.81 -6.17 -24.04
C ALA A 158 5.95 -5.14 -24.11
N GLY A 159 7.12 -5.51 -23.56
CA GLY A 159 8.29 -4.64 -23.48
C GLY A 159 8.37 -3.75 -22.22
N ALA A 160 7.33 -3.73 -21.37
CA ALA A 160 7.46 -3.20 -20.03
C ALA A 160 8.38 -4.11 -19.20
N SER A 161 9.38 -3.55 -18.53
CA SER A 161 10.36 -4.28 -17.71
C SER A 161 9.89 -4.54 -16.28
N VAL A 162 8.69 -4.09 -15.91
CA VAL A 162 8.10 -4.24 -14.58
C VAL A 162 7.51 -5.64 -14.38
N MET A 163 7.60 -6.15 -13.15
CA MET A 163 7.12 -7.49 -12.81
C MET A 163 5.59 -7.54 -12.72
N PRO A 164 4.94 -8.62 -13.21
CA PRO A 164 3.50 -8.82 -13.00
C PRO A 164 3.10 -8.78 -11.53
N LEU A 165 1.91 -8.28 -11.25
CA LEU A 165 1.43 -8.05 -9.89
C LEU A 165 0.14 -8.82 -9.57
N LEU A 166 0.02 -9.25 -8.33
CA LEU A 166 -1.20 -9.81 -7.74
C LEU A 166 -1.54 -9.01 -6.48
N LEU A 167 -2.77 -8.49 -6.41
CA LEU A 167 -3.25 -7.64 -5.32
C LEU A 167 -4.49 -8.28 -4.68
N PRO A 168 -4.34 -9.16 -3.69
CA PRO A 168 -5.48 -9.74 -2.97
C PRO A 168 -6.24 -8.67 -2.16
N TYR A 169 -7.57 -8.75 -2.17
CA TYR A 169 -8.41 -7.96 -1.28
C TYR A 169 -8.44 -8.61 0.10
N THR A 170 -7.55 -8.18 1.00
CA THR A 170 -7.56 -8.66 2.40
C THR A 170 -8.81 -8.20 3.14
N ALA A 171 -9.22 -6.93 2.93
CA ALA A 171 -10.50 -6.40 3.38
C ALA A 171 -11.40 -6.21 2.14
N PRO A 172 -12.58 -6.86 2.09
CA PRO A 172 -13.48 -6.70 0.95
C PRO A 172 -13.94 -5.25 0.79
N PRO A 173 -13.99 -4.69 -0.43
CA PRO A 173 -14.43 -3.31 -0.65
C PRO A 173 -15.94 -3.21 -0.43
N VAL A 174 -16.38 -2.32 0.46
CA VAL A 174 -17.80 -2.11 0.82
C VAL A 174 -18.36 -0.76 0.35
N ALA A 175 -17.51 0.08 -0.24
CA ALA A 175 -17.86 1.36 -0.81
C ALA A 175 -16.88 1.66 -1.95
N ASP A 176 -17.16 2.69 -2.73
CA ASP A 176 -16.21 3.19 -3.71
C ASP A 176 -14.91 3.64 -3.02
N GLN A 177 -13.78 3.25 -3.59
CA GLN A 177 -12.44 3.60 -3.11
C GLN A 177 -11.78 4.50 -4.13
N ALA A 178 -11.54 5.76 -3.74
CA ALA A 178 -10.82 6.72 -4.56
C ALA A 178 -9.30 6.43 -4.57
N VAL A 179 -8.59 7.05 -5.52
CA VAL A 179 -7.13 6.96 -5.71
C VAL A 179 -6.30 7.46 -4.51
N ASP A 180 -6.91 7.96 -3.43
CA ASP A 180 -6.21 8.53 -2.27
C ASP A 180 -5.38 7.52 -1.46
N ALA A 181 -5.33 6.25 -1.89
CA ALA A 181 -4.44 5.24 -1.36
C ALA A 181 -2.97 5.47 -1.78
N GLU A 182 -2.03 5.02 -0.94
CA GLU A 182 -0.61 5.00 -1.26
C GLU A 182 -0.38 4.26 -2.59
N PRO A 183 0.42 4.82 -3.52
CA PRO A 183 0.71 4.15 -4.78
C PRO A 183 1.34 2.78 -4.57
N VAL A 184 1.00 1.84 -5.46
CA VAL A 184 1.67 0.54 -5.50
C VAL A 184 2.95 0.69 -6.32
N HIS A 185 4.08 0.61 -5.63
CA HIS A 185 5.41 0.60 -6.26
C HIS A 185 5.73 -0.78 -6.83
N VAL A 186 5.92 -0.86 -8.14
CA VAL A 186 6.21 -2.11 -8.84
C VAL A 186 7.66 -2.10 -9.31
N PRO A 187 8.50 -3.04 -8.84
CA PRO A 187 9.87 -3.15 -9.32
C PRO A 187 9.91 -3.85 -10.68
N THR A 188 10.99 -3.58 -11.41
CA THR A 188 11.51 -4.46 -12.46
C THR A 188 12.22 -5.66 -11.84
N GLU A 189 12.43 -6.72 -12.63
CA GLU A 189 13.19 -7.89 -12.18
C GLU A 189 14.62 -7.53 -11.73
N SER A 190 15.30 -6.64 -12.47
CA SER A 190 16.64 -6.18 -12.11
C SER A 190 16.68 -5.36 -10.83
N GLU A 191 15.66 -4.55 -10.58
CA GLU A 191 15.55 -3.77 -9.35
C GLU A 191 15.32 -4.69 -8.15
N LEU A 192 14.44 -5.68 -8.28
CA LEU A 192 14.22 -6.68 -7.25
C LEU A 192 15.50 -7.49 -6.99
N GLN A 193 16.17 -7.97 -8.04
CA GLN A 193 17.45 -8.68 -7.91
C GLN A 193 18.50 -7.85 -7.16
N GLY A 194 18.59 -6.54 -7.44
CA GLY A 194 19.47 -5.62 -6.72
C GLY A 194 19.13 -5.51 -5.23
N LEU A 195 17.84 -5.42 -4.89
CA LEU A 195 17.39 -5.42 -3.48
C LEU A 195 17.73 -6.73 -2.77
N LEU A 196 17.63 -7.88 -3.44
CA LEU A 196 17.95 -9.17 -2.84
C LEU A 196 19.45 -9.40 -2.63
N GLN A 197 20.30 -8.78 -3.44
CA GLN A 197 21.74 -8.83 -3.23
C GLN A 197 22.17 -8.20 -1.89
N VAL A 198 21.41 -7.21 -1.38
CA VAL A 198 21.66 -6.59 -0.06
C VAL A 198 21.61 -7.61 1.07
N ILE A 199 20.75 -8.63 0.95
CA ILE A 199 20.61 -9.73 1.92
C ILE A 199 21.34 -11.02 1.48
N GLY A 200 22.19 -10.95 0.46
CA GLY A 200 22.94 -12.10 -0.05
C GLY A 200 22.04 -13.20 -0.62
N ARG A 201 21.02 -12.81 -1.38
CA ARG A 201 20.05 -13.72 -2.01
C ARG A 201 19.90 -13.45 -3.50
N GLU A 202 19.40 -14.46 -4.19
CA GLU A 202 19.12 -14.43 -5.62
C GLU A 202 17.66 -14.78 -5.89
N LEU A 203 17.13 -14.26 -7.00
CA LEU A 203 15.82 -14.66 -7.51
C LEU A 203 15.85 -16.10 -8.00
N VAL A 204 14.83 -16.86 -7.64
CA VAL A 204 14.54 -18.17 -8.25
C VAL A 204 13.52 -17.96 -9.36
N PRO A 205 13.88 -18.10 -10.65
CA PRO A 205 13.00 -17.74 -11.76
C PRO A 205 11.68 -18.51 -11.81
N GLU A 206 11.63 -19.72 -11.25
CA GLU A 206 10.43 -20.57 -11.19
C GLU A 206 9.55 -20.29 -9.98
N ALA A 207 9.95 -19.38 -9.10
CA ALA A 207 9.23 -19.03 -7.89
C ALA A 207 8.48 -17.70 -8.04
N GLY A 208 7.64 -17.39 -7.04
CA GLY A 208 7.05 -16.06 -6.89
C GLY A 208 7.44 -15.39 -5.58
N HIS A 209 6.98 -14.16 -5.39
CA HIS A 209 7.32 -13.36 -4.22
C HIS A 209 6.05 -12.79 -3.59
N VAL A 210 6.07 -12.61 -2.28
CA VAL A 210 4.96 -12.00 -1.55
C VAL A 210 5.48 -10.88 -0.66
N PHE A 211 4.96 -9.68 -0.86
CA PHE A 211 5.33 -8.46 -0.19
C PHE A 211 4.12 -8.02 0.62
N GLY A 212 4.34 -7.75 1.90
CA GLY A 212 3.30 -7.51 2.89
C GLY A 212 3.45 -6.14 3.54
N LEU A 213 2.33 -5.45 3.72
CA LEU A 213 2.23 -4.29 4.61
C LEU A 213 1.34 -4.66 5.79
N ALA A 214 1.94 -4.95 6.94
CA ALA A 214 1.24 -5.19 8.18
C ALA A 214 0.61 -3.90 8.71
N VAL A 215 -0.71 -3.95 8.92
CA VAL A 215 -1.49 -2.82 9.42
C VAL A 215 -2.28 -3.20 10.66
N ASN A 216 -2.54 -2.22 11.50
CA ASN A 216 -3.37 -2.37 12.68
C ASN A 216 -4.87 -2.18 12.35
N CYS A 217 -5.75 -2.21 13.36
CA CYS A 217 -7.19 -2.02 13.20
C CYS A 217 -7.61 -0.66 12.61
N GLN A 218 -6.71 0.32 12.61
CA GLN A 218 -6.93 1.66 12.06
C GLN A 218 -6.36 1.78 10.63
N GLY A 219 -5.89 0.68 10.03
CA GLY A 219 -5.26 0.68 8.71
C GLY A 219 -3.86 1.32 8.69
N LYS A 220 -3.25 1.55 9.85
CA LYS A 220 -1.90 2.13 9.95
C LYS A 220 -0.85 1.04 9.97
N ALA A 221 0.25 1.26 9.24
CA ALA A 221 1.45 0.44 9.31
C ALA A 221 1.87 0.21 10.78
N THR A 222 2.32 -1.00 11.11
CA THR A 222 2.59 -1.37 12.51
C THR A 222 3.78 -2.32 12.67
N SER A 223 4.53 -2.12 13.75
CA SER A 223 5.68 -2.94 14.12
C SER A 223 5.29 -4.19 14.91
N GLY A 224 6.26 -5.09 15.07
CA GLY A 224 6.10 -6.27 15.92
C GLY A 224 5.18 -7.34 15.34
N VAL A 225 4.94 -7.33 14.03
CA VAL A 225 4.20 -8.38 13.32
C VAL A 225 5.19 -9.40 12.77
N VAL A 226 4.98 -10.66 13.16
CA VAL A 226 5.76 -11.82 12.72
C VAL A 226 5.00 -12.53 11.61
N LEU A 227 5.70 -12.86 10.52
CA LEU A 227 5.13 -13.50 9.35
C LEU A 227 5.53 -14.99 9.28
N GLN A 228 4.59 -15.82 8.86
CA GLN A 228 4.79 -17.22 8.52
C GLN A 228 4.11 -17.52 7.18
N ALA A 229 4.70 -18.42 6.38
CA ALA A 229 4.15 -18.86 5.11
C ALA A 229 4.12 -20.39 5.04
N ALA A 230 3.11 -20.94 4.36
CA ALA A 230 3.05 -22.35 4.00
C ALA A 230 2.25 -22.55 2.70
N PRO A 231 2.72 -23.40 1.75
CA PRO A 231 4.01 -24.09 1.77
C PRO A 231 5.19 -23.15 1.48
N VAL A 232 6.41 -23.62 1.76
CA VAL A 232 7.67 -22.95 1.45
C VAL A 232 8.62 -23.92 0.74
N LEU A 233 9.51 -23.38 -0.10
CA LEU A 233 10.64 -24.09 -0.70
C LEU A 233 11.86 -24.00 0.23
N ALA A 234 12.89 -24.82 -0.01
CA ALA A 234 14.16 -24.71 0.70
C ALA A 234 14.84 -23.34 0.47
N GLN A 235 14.60 -22.72 -0.68
CA GLN A 235 15.10 -21.39 -1.04
C GLN A 235 14.16 -20.25 -0.63
N SER A 236 12.97 -20.56 -0.11
CA SER A 236 12.06 -19.52 0.37
C SER A 236 12.65 -18.85 1.61
N LEU A 237 12.51 -17.54 1.68
CA LEU A 237 13.09 -16.77 2.77
C LEU A 237 12.15 -15.65 3.20
N ALA A 238 11.90 -15.55 4.50
CA ALA A 238 11.25 -14.41 5.10
C ALA A 238 12.21 -13.21 5.15
N PHE A 239 11.68 -12.01 4.94
CA PHE A 239 12.41 -10.77 5.17
C PHE A 239 11.48 -9.75 5.84
N TYR A 240 12.08 -8.77 6.50
CA TYR A 240 11.42 -7.55 6.96
C TYR A 240 12.23 -6.36 6.46
N THR A 241 11.64 -5.17 6.42
CA THR A 241 12.42 -3.98 6.08
C THR A 241 12.76 -3.17 7.32
N ASP A 242 13.95 -2.60 7.32
CA ASP A 242 14.31 -1.57 8.30
C ASP A 242 13.61 -0.22 8.01
N GLU A 243 13.96 0.79 8.81
CA GLU A 243 13.40 2.14 8.67
C GLU A 243 13.84 2.86 7.38
N SER A 244 14.90 2.37 6.72
CA SER A 244 15.37 2.82 5.40
C SER A 244 14.75 2.02 4.25
N ARG A 245 13.78 1.15 4.55
CA ARG A 245 13.08 0.26 3.59
C ARG A 245 14.02 -0.74 2.89
N LEU A 246 15.17 -1.04 3.49
CA LEU A 246 16.06 -2.09 2.99
C LEU A 246 15.66 -3.43 3.59
N PRO A 247 15.60 -4.51 2.79
CA PRO A 247 15.30 -5.83 3.31
C PRO A 247 16.40 -6.31 4.26
N ALA A 248 16.00 -6.98 5.34
CA ALA A 248 16.86 -7.58 6.34
C ALA A 248 16.29 -8.95 6.74
N THR A 249 17.18 -9.93 6.90
CA THR A 249 16.82 -11.31 7.31
C THR A 249 17.13 -11.58 8.77
N THR A 250 17.77 -10.64 9.46
CA THR A 250 18.10 -10.72 10.88
C THR A 250 16.97 -10.19 11.76
N GLN A 251 16.05 -9.41 11.19
CA GLN A 251 14.84 -8.99 11.85
C GLN A 251 13.85 -10.15 11.96
N THR A 252 13.14 -10.23 13.09
CA THR A 252 12.17 -11.28 13.39
C THR A 252 10.72 -10.82 13.27
N SER A 253 10.49 -9.52 13.14
CA SER A 253 9.18 -8.88 13.00
C SER A 253 9.27 -7.58 12.20
N THR A 254 8.13 -7.02 11.81
CA THR A 254 8.04 -5.73 11.12
C THR A 254 8.57 -4.56 11.96
N SER A 255 9.19 -3.58 11.29
CA SER A 255 9.54 -2.27 11.84
C SER A 255 8.31 -1.34 11.90
N SER A 256 8.49 -0.05 12.23
CA SER A 256 7.38 0.91 12.27
C SER A 256 6.70 1.12 10.90
N ARG A 257 7.39 0.73 9.81
CA ARG A 257 6.88 0.71 8.44
C ARG A 257 5.92 -0.42 8.15
N GLY A 258 5.84 -1.46 9.00
CA GLY A 258 4.96 -2.61 8.78
C GLY A 258 5.34 -3.49 7.58
N GLU A 259 6.46 -3.23 6.93
CA GLU A 259 6.85 -3.89 5.68
C GLU A 259 7.64 -5.19 5.94
N GLY A 260 7.29 -6.23 5.19
CA GLY A 260 7.99 -7.52 5.22
C GLY A 260 7.41 -8.49 4.21
N GLY A 261 7.87 -9.73 4.18
CA GLY A 261 7.33 -10.71 3.23
C GLY A 261 8.19 -11.93 3.06
N PHE A 262 8.02 -12.57 1.90
CA PHE A 262 8.73 -13.78 1.51
C PHE A 262 9.18 -13.67 0.06
N ILE A 263 10.39 -14.14 -0.20
CA ILE A 263 10.89 -14.35 -1.57
C ILE A 263 10.98 -15.84 -1.88
N ASN A 264 10.96 -16.15 -3.18
CA ASN A 264 11.17 -17.49 -3.71
C ASN A 264 10.17 -18.51 -3.16
N LEU A 265 8.90 -18.12 -3.07
CA LEU A 265 7.79 -19.00 -2.67
C LEU A 265 7.37 -19.93 -3.81
N PRO A 266 6.84 -21.13 -3.50
CA PRO A 266 6.34 -22.04 -4.53
C PRO A 266 5.14 -21.44 -5.25
N VAL A 267 5.02 -21.73 -6.55
CA VAL A 267 3.84 -21.35 -7.35
C VAL A 267 2.61 -22.11 -6.86
N GLY A 268 1.48 -21.41 -6.74
CA GLY A 268 0.23 -21.95 -6.23
C GLY A 268 -0.32 -21.14 -5.06
N PRO A 269 -1.32 -21.66 -4.34
CA PRO A 269 -1.83 -21.01 -3.14
C PRO A 269 -0.79 -21.10 -2.01
N VAL A 270 -0.48 -19.95 -1.41
CA VAL A 270 0.34 -19.85 -0.19
C VAL A 270 -0.48 -19.19 0.90
N THR A 271 -0.58 -19.86 2.05
CA THR A 271 -1.20 -19.30 3.25
C THR A 271 -0.15 -18.53 4.05
N LEU A 272 -0.38 -17.23 4.19
CA LEU A 272 0.30 -16.38 5.15
C LEU A 272 -0.43 -16.42 6.49
N ARG A 273 0.32 -16.57 7.57
CA ARG A 273 -0.16 -16.37 8.94
C ARG A 273 0.68 -15.26 9.55
N TYR A 274 0.03 -14.40 10.31
CA TYR A 274 0.73 -13.30 10.96
C TYR A 274 0.19 -13.08 12.37
N SER A 275 1.12 -12.83 13.28
CA SER A 275 0.90 -12.69 14.71
C SER A 275 1.71 -11.53 15.25
N ARG A 276 1.35 -11.03 16.43
CA ARG A 276 2.23 -10.15 17.20
C ARG A 276 3.43 -10.94 17.71
N GLU A 277 4.53 -10.28 18.06
CA GLU A 277 5.72 -10.91 18.66
C GLU A 277 5.40 -11.74 19.92
N ALA A 278 4.37 -11.34 20.68
CA ALA A 278 3.85 -12.09 21.83
C ALA A 278 3.10 -13.40 21.45
N GLY A 279 3.05 -13.76 20.16
CA GLY A 279 2.38 -14.95 19.64
C GLY A 279 0.88 -14.81 19.41
N GLN A 280 0.28 -13.67 19.77
CA GLN A 280 -1.15 -13.41 19.53
C GLN A 280 -1.43 -13.37 18.02
N ALA A 281 -2.26 -14.30 17.55
CA ALA A 281 -2.69 -14.34 16.16
C ALA A 281 -3.43 -13.05 15.77
N VAL A 282 -3.05 -12.46 14.63
CA VAL A 282 -3.70 -11.27 14.07
C VAL A 282 -4.59 -11.67 12.90
N GLY A 283 -4.12 -12.60 12.07
CA GLY A 283 -4.89 -13.04 10.91
C GLY A 283 -4.20 -14.10 10.07
N SER A 284 -4.90 -14.52 9.02
CA SER A 284 -4.38 -15.37 7.97
C SER A 284 -4.97 -15.00 6.62
N LEU A 285 -4.15 -15.10 5.58
CA LEU A 285 -4.52 -14.79 4.21
C LEU A 285 -3.93 -15.85 3.28
N THR A 286 -4.75 -16.46 2.43
CA THR A 286 -4.24 -17.33 1.35
C THR A 286 -4.18 -16.53 0.07
N VAL A 287 -3.00 -16.47 -0.53
CA VAL A 287 -2.74 -15.67 -1.73
C VAL A 287 -2.28 -16.55 -2.90
N PRO A 288 -2.62 -16.19 -4.15
CA PRO A 288 -1.98 -16.77 -5.32
C PRO A 288 -0.52 -16.35 -5.37
N VAL A 289 0.41 -17.29 -5.53
CA VAL A 289 1.80 -17.03 -5.90
C VAL A 289 2.01 -17.54 -7.32
N ARG A 290 2.59 -16.70 -8.18
CA ARG A 290 2.87 -17.03 -9.57
C ARG A 290 4.34 -16.82 -9.91
N LYS A 291 4.80 -17.61 -10.88
CA LYS A 291 6.16 -17.56 -11.40
C LYS A 291 6.50 -16.13 -11.84
N GLY A 292 7.62 -15.60 -11.34
CA GLY A 292 8.16 -14.30 -11.72
C GLY A 292 7.23 -13.12 -11.39
N ALA A 293 6.24 -13.31 -10.52
CA ALA A 293 5.29 -12.28 -10.13
C ALA A 293 5.47 -11.88 -8.66
N ILE A 294 5.03 -10.66 -8.34
CA ILE A 294 4.95 -10.17 -6.97
C ILE A 294 3.48 -10.16 -6.55
N THR A 295 3.21 -10.71 -5.38
CA THR A 295 1.93 -10.53 -4.69
C THR A 295 2.11 -9.47 -3.63
N ALA A 296 1.44 -8.33 -3.76
CA ALA A 296 1.48 -7.28 -2.74
C ALA A 296 0.19 -7.30 -1.93
N ALA A 297 0.29 -7.58 -0.63
CA ALA A 297 -0.84 -7.80 0.26
C ALA A 297 -0.79 -6.86 1.47
N VAL A 298 -1.96 -6.35 1.87
CA VAL A 298 -2.12 -5.69 3.16
C VAL A 298 -2.41 -6.76 4.21
N LEU A 299 -1.63 -6.84 5.28
CA LEU A 299 -1.71 -7.87 6.31
C LEU A 299 -2.34 -7.28 7.58
N GLY A 300 -3.64 -6.98 7.50
CA GLY A 300 -4.43 -6.45 8.62
C GLY A 300 -5.22 -7.53 9.36
N PRO A 301 -5.85 -7.22 10.51
CA PRO A 301 -6.74 -8.15 11.21
C PRO A 301 -7.81 -8.76 10.29
N THR A 302 -7.98 -10.08 10.36
CA THR A 302 -8.98 -10.85 9.60
C THR A 302 -9.86 -11.64 10.58
N PRO A 303 -11.06 -12.12 10.18
CA PRO A 303 -11.81 -13.05 10.99
C PRO A 303 -10.94 -14.28 11.28
N LEU A 304 -10.73 -14.56 12.57
CA LEU A 304 -9.99 -15.73 12.99
C LEU A 304 -10.88 -16.95 12.79
N THR A 305 -10.42 -17.90 11.99
CA THR A 305 -11.05 -19.22 11.91
C THR A 305 -10.58 -20.00 13.14
N ASN A 306 -11.52 -20.30 14.04
CA ASN A 306 -11.29 -21.21 15.17
C ASN A 306 -11.11 -22.65 14.68
#